data_AF-A0AAU2X8T0-F1
#
_entry.id   AF-A0AAU2X8T0-F1
#
_cell.length_a   1.000
_cell.length_b   1.000
_cell.length_c   1.000
_cell.angle_alpha   90.00
_cell.angle_beta   90.00
_cell.angle_gamma   90.00
#
_symmetry.space_group_name_H-M   'P 1'
#
loop_
_entity.id
_entity.type
_entity.pdbx_description
1 polymer ?
#
loop_
_entity_poly.entity_id
_entity_poly.type
_entity_poly.pdbx_seq_one_letter_code
_entity_poly.pdbx_strand_id
1 'polypeptide(L)'
;MSRWAVGDAPHVLTFDAPTLTVVVEVYPLGPRRRILGQLTVPRRVCLEVRHAEGVRTVLTDGLGRFTMTDLPSGLIGFVAYTASGRRDATHWTAI
;
A
#
# COMPACT_ATOMS: atom_id res chain seq x y z
N MET A 1 -22.86 -18.57 -17.73
CA MET A 1 -21.41 -18.36 -17.97
C MET A 1 -21.03 -17.07 -17.28
N SER A 2 -20.45 -17.15 -16.09
CA SER A 2 -20.17 -15.98 -15.26
C SER A 2 -18.90 -15.29 -15.74
N ARG A 3 -19.09 -14.07 -16.24
CA ARG A 3 -18.06 -13.11 -16.61
C ARG A 3 -17.31 -12.70 -15.35
N TRP A 4 -16.05 -13.12 -15.21
CA TRP A 4 -15.14 -12.54 -14.22
C TRP A 4 -15.06 -11.04 -14.48
N ALA A 5 -15.51 -10.22 -13.53
CA ALA A 5 -15.17 -8.82 -13.55
C ALA A 5 -13.65 -8.72 -13.35
N VAL A 6 -12.96 -8.05 -14.28
CA VAL A 6 -11.49 -7.89 -14.30
C VAL A 6 -10.92 -7.29 -12.99
N GLY A 7 -11.77 -6.82 -12.07
CA GLY A 7 -11.40 -6.27 -10.76
C GLY A 7 -11.51 -7.21 -9.55
N ASP A 8 -11.72 -8.52 -9.72
CA ASP A 8 -11.93 -9.46 -8.59
C ASP A 8 -10.76 -10.43 -8.33
N ALA A 9 -9.72 -10.41 -9.16
CA ALA A 9 -8.51 -11.19 -8.95
C ALA A 9 -7.47 -10.39 -8.14
N PRO A 10 -6.70 -11.05 -7.26
CA PRO A 10 -5.53 -10.42 -6.65
C PRO A 10 -4.56 -9.93 -7.72
N HIS A 11 -3.99 -8.75 -7.50
CA HIS A 11 -3.00 -8.17 -8.41
C HIS A 11 -1.88 -7.47 -7.63
N VAL A 12 -0.69 -7.42 -8.24
CA VAL A 12 0.49 -6.83 -7.65
C VAL A 12 0.73 -5.44 -8.22
N LEU A 13 1.04 -4.49 -7.35
CA LEU A 13 1.42 -3.13 -7.70
C LEU A 13 2.73 -2.77 -7.03
N THR A 14 3.52 -1.95 -7.73
CA THR A 14 4.75 -1.36 -7.21
C THR A 14 4.56 0.15 -7.08
N PHE A 15 4.96 0.68 -5.94
CA PHE A 15 4.95 2.10 -5.63
C PHE A 15 6.38 2.55 -5.37
N ASP A 16 6.83 3.57 -6.11
CA ASP A 16 8.19 4.08 -6.00
C ASP A 16 8.20 5.50 -5.43
N ALA A 17 9.23 5.75 -4.61
CA ALA A 17 9.65 7.05 -4.11
C ALA A 17 11.19 7.09 -4.08
N PRO A 18 11.83 8.28 -4.04
CA PRO A 18 13.29 8.40 -4.08
C PRO A 18 14.10 7.48 -3.16
N THR A 19 13.59 7.12 -1.98
CA THR A 19 14.31 6.28 -0.99
C THR A 19 13.50 5.08 -0.49
N LEU A 20 12.41 4.75 -1.18
CA LEU A 20 11.51 3.67 -0.82
C LEU A 20 10.79 3.09 -2.04
N THR A 21 10.82 1.77 -2.17
CA THR A 21 9.87 1.04 -3.03
C THR A 21 9.00 0.15 -2.16
N VAL A 22 7.69 0.18 -2.41
CA VAL A 22 6.68 -0.64 -1.76
C VAL A 22 6.03 -1.54 -2.81
N VAL A 23 6.08 -2.84 -2.62
CA VAL A 23 5.32 -3.81 -3.41
C VAL A 23 4.10 -4.24 -2.61
N VAL A 24 2.93 -4.21 -3.23
CA VAL A 24 1.69 -4.65 -2.58
C VAL A 24 0.96 -5.66 -3.45
N GLU A 25 0.45 -6.70 -2.82
CA GLU A 25 -0.58 -7.55 -3.38
C GLU A 25 -1.94 -7.08 -2.88
N VAL A 26 -2.81 -6.72 -3.80
CA VAL A 26 -4.14 -6.17 -3.54
C VAL A 26 -5.17 -7.26 -3.73
N TYR A 27 -5.97 -7.50 -2.70
CA TYR A 27 -7.07 -8.44 -2.68
C TYR A 27 -8.41 -7.69 -2.69
N PRO A 28 -9.23 -7.84 -3.76
CA PRO A 28 -10.58 -7.29 -3.81
C PRO A 28 -11.48 -7.88 -2.72
N LEU A 29 -12.25 -7.01 -2.05
CA LEU A 29 -13.26 -7.36 -1.03
C LEU A 29 -14.48 -6.45 -1.20
N GLY A 30 -15.20 -6.59 -2.33
CA GLY A 30 -16.31 -5.70 -2.68
C GLY A 30 -15.83 -4.23 -2.86
N PRO A 31 -16.38 -3.24 -2.13
CA PRO A 31 -15.91 -1.85 -2.19
C PRO A 31 -14.61 -1.62 -1.39
N ARG A 32 -14.15 -2.64 -0.66
CA ARG A 32 -12.95 -2.59 0.17
C ARG A 32 -11.81 -3.39 -0.45
N ARG A 33 -10.61 -3.17 0.06
CA ARG A 33 -9.38 -3.87 -0.31
C ARG A 33 -8.67 -4.34 0.95
N ARG A 34 -8.07 -5.52 0.84
CA ARG A 34 -6.98 -5.93 1.72
C ARG A 34 -5.69 -5.82 0.92
N ILE A 35 -4.65 -5.27 1.52
CA ILE A 35 -3.31 -5.25 0.93
C ILE A 35 -2.32 -6.00 1.81
N LEU A 36 -1.50 -6.83 1.19
CA LEU A 36 -0.29 -7.39 1.78
C LEU A 36 0.88 -6.64 1.17
N GLY A 37 1.66 -5.93 1.98
CA GLY A 37 2.70 -5.06 1.50
C GLY A 37 4.09 -5.46 1.98
N GLN A 38 5.10 -5.15 1.19
CA GLN A 38 6.50 -5.35 1.54
C GLN A 38 7.36 -4.21 0.98
N LEU A 39 8.27 -3.69 1.80
CA LEU A 39 9.36 -2.83 1.33
C LEU A 39 10.42 -3.68 0.61
N THR A 40 11.01 -3.15 -0.46
CA THR A 40 12.13 -3.85 -1.13
C THR A 40 13.39 -3.92 -0.27
N VAL A 41 13.56 -2.96 0.66
CA VAL A 41 14.63 -2.94 1.66
C VAL A 41 14.08 -3.37 3.02
N PRO A 42 14.60 -4.44 3.64
CA PRO A 42 14.19 -4.87 4.99
C PRO A 42 14.44 -3.79 6.04
N ARG A 43 13.37 -3.26 6.64
CA ARG A 43 13.43 -2.32 7.78
C ARG A 43 12.05 -2.10 8.40
N ARG A 44 12.03 -1.75 9.70
CA ARG A 44 10.85 -1.19 10.36
C ARG A 44 10.71 0.29 9.99
N VAL A 45 9.56 0.68 9.45
CA VAL A 45 9.21 2.04 9.06
C VAL A 45 7.74 2.28 9.36
N CYS A 46 7.44 3.47 9.89
CA CYS A 46 6.09 3.98 9.99
C CYS A 46 5.65 4.52 8.61
N LEU A 47 4.65 3.89 8.01
CA LEU A 47 4.05 4.31 6.74
C LEU A 47 2.71 4.99 7.00
N GLU A 48 2.53 6.18 6.44
CA GLU A 48 1.21 6.73 6.18
C GLU A 48 0.70 6.21 4.83
N VAL A 49 -0.51 5.68 4.83
CA VAL A 49 -1.26 5.28 3.65
C VAL A 49 -2.37 6.29 3.46
N ARG A 50 -2.21 7.12 2.43
CA ARG A 50 -3.15 8.16 2.05
C ARG A 50 -4.18 7.55 1.11
N HIS A 51 -5.45 7.87 1.30
CA HIS A 51 -6.59 7.43 0.49
C HIS A 51 -7.72 8.47 0.55
N ALA A 52 -8.78 8.28 -0.25
CA ALA A 52 -9.89 9.25 -0.33
C ALA A 52 -10.58 9.51 1.03
N GLU A 53 -10.70 8.48 1.86
CA GLU A 53 -11.28 8.60 3.21
C GLU A 53 -10.29 9.14 4.29
N GLY A 54 -9.04 9.48 3.94
CA GLY A 54 -8.08 10.07 4.87
C GLY A 54 -6.70 9.40 4.88
N VAL A 55 -6.06 9.39 6.05
CA VAL A 55 -4.71 8.82 6.25
C VAL A 55 -4.78 7.75 7.33
N ARG A 56 -4.19 6.59 7.06
CA ARG A 56 -3.98 5.52 8.03
C ARG A 56 -2.50 5.23 8.21
N THR A 57 -2.11 4.82 9.39
CA THR A 57 -0.71 4.48 9.69
C THR A 57 -0.54 2.97 9.84
N VAL A 58 0.55 2.43 9.31
CA VAL A 58 0.96 1.05 9.53
C VAL A 58 2.47 0.98 9.79
N LEU A 59 2.87 0.16 10.75
CA LEU A 59 4.27 -0.11 11.04
C LEU A 59 4.70 -1.39 10.31
N THR A 60 5.77 -1.31 9.53
CA THR A 60 6.35 -2.52 8.93
C THR A 60 7.12 -3.33 9.98
N ASP A 61 7.18 -4.66 9.78
CA ASP A 61 8.05 -5.52 10.58
C ASP A 61 9.53 -5.36 10.20
N GLY A 62 10.42 -6.13 10.83
CA GLY A 62 11.87 -6.08 10.55
C GLY A 62 12.24 -6.46 9.11
N LEU A 63 11.37 -7.18 8.41
CA LEU A 63 11.53 -7.58 7.02
C LEU A 63 10.86 -6.59 6.05
N GLY A 64 10.30 -5.49 6.56
CA GLY A 64 9.59 -4.50 5.75
C GLY A 64 8.16 -4.91 5.38
N ARG A 65 7.59 -5.96 5.98
CA ARG A 65 6.25 -6.46 5.66
C ARG A 65 5.18 -5.74 6.46
N PHE A 66 4.00 -5.61 5.89
CA PHE A 66 2.82 -5.08 6.57
C PHE A 66 1.53 -5.63 5.96
N THR A 67 0.42 -5.43 6.66
CA THR A 67 -0.92 -5.78 6.17
C THR A 67 -1.87 -4.66 6.53
N MET A 68 -2.76 -4.32 5.60
CA MET A 68 -3.90 -3.46 5.88
C MET A 68 -5.17 -4.08 5.34
N THR A 69 -6.24 -3.94 6.11
CA THR A 69 -7.60 -4.39 5.77
C THR A 69 -8.52 -3.19 5.74
N ASP A 70 -9.66 -3.33 5.07
CA ASP A 70 -10.71 -2.32 5.02
C ASP A 70 -10.23 -0.98 4.43
N LEU A 71 -9.41 -1.04 3.38
CA LEU A 71 -9.08 0.15 2.58
C LEU A 71 -10.19 0.40 1.56
N PRO A 72 -10.62 1.65 1.33
CA PRO A 72 -11.52 1.93 0.20
C PRO A 72 -10.82 1.59 -1.12
N SER A 73 -11.57 1.07 -2.08
CA SER A 73 -11.11 1.00 -3.48
C SER A 73 -10.81 2.40 -4.03
N GLY A 74 -9.86 2.51 -4.95
CA GLY A 74 -9.51 3.79 -5.59
C GLY A 74 -8.05 4.16 -5.37
N LEU A 75 -7.75 5.46 -5.39
CA LEU A 75 -6.36 5.93 -5.32
C LEU A 75 -5.80 5.82 -3.90
N ILE A 76 -4.62 5.21 -3.78
CA ILE A 76 -3.80 5.25 -2.57
C ILE A 76 -2.39 5.76 -2.88
N GLY A 77 -1.70 6.25 -1.86
CA GLY A 77 -0.27 6.54 -1.92
C GLY A 77 0.38 6.40 -0.55
N PHE A 78 1.66 6.04 -0.52
CA PHE A 78 2.42 5.84 0.71
C PHE A 78 3.26 7.09 1.01
N VAL A 79 3.50 7.34 2.30
CA VAL A 79 4.51 8.27 2.80
C VAL A 79 5.29 7.57 3.91
N ALA A 80 6.60 7.48 3.76
CA ALA A 80 7.49 7.06 4.83
C ALA A 80 8.11 8.25 5.53
N TYR A 81 8.20 8.15 6.85
CA TYR A 81 9.06 9.02 7.65
C TYR A 81 10.46 8.40 7.72
N THR A 82 11.46 9.13 7.21
CA THR A 82 12.85 8.71 7.34
C THR A 82 13.36 9.02 8.76
N ALA A 83 14.45 8.36 9.16
CA ALA A 83 15.12 8.65 10.44
C ALA A 83 15.58 10.12 10.55
N SER A 84 15.78 10.81 9.42
CA SER A 84 16.11 12.23 9.36
C SER A 84 14.89 13.17 9.47
N GLY A 85 13.68 12.63 9.66
CA GLY A 85 12.43 13.40 9.70
C GLY A 85 11.91 13.84 8.33
N ARG A 86 12.57 13.44 7.23
CA ARG A 86 12.10 13.72 5.87
C ARG A 86 10.92 12.81 5.53
N ARG A 87 9.96 13.34 4.77
CA ARG A 87 8.86 12.57 4.19
C ARG A 87 9.27 12.11 2.79
N ASP A 88 9.12 10.82 2.52
CA ASP A 88 9.33 10.24 1.20
C ASP A 88 8.01 9.66 0.70
N ALA A 89 7.45 10.26 -0.35
CA ALA A 89 6.08 10.02 -0.80
C ALA A 89 6.03 9.39 -2.18
N THR A 90 5.20 8.36 -2.33
CA THR A 90 4.93 7.74 -3.63
C THR A 90 3.88 8.53 -4.39
N HIS A 91 3.78 8.28 -5.70
CA HIS A 91 2.62 8.70 -6.48
C HIS A 91 1.32 8.02 -6.01
N TRP A 92 0.19 8.59 -6.42
CA TRP A 92 -1.13 8.00 -6.23
C TRP A 92 -1.40 6.95 -7.30
N THR A 93 -1.84 5.76 -6.89
CA THR A 93 -2.13 4.63 -7.78
C THR A 93 -3.45 3.97 -7.38
N ALA A 94 -4.23 3.51 -8.36
CA ALA A 94 -5.52 2.85 -8.12
C ALA A 94 -5.35 1.41 -7.60
N ILE A 95 -6.18 1.01 -6.64
CA ILE A 95 -6.29 -0.34 -6.06
C ILE A 95 -7.73 -0.85 -6.06
#